data_AF-A0A1I5UJJ3-F1
#
_entry.id   AF-A0A1I5UJJ3-F1
#
_cell.length_a   1.000
_cell.length_b   1.000
_cell.length_c   1.000
_cell.angle_alpha   90.00
_cell.angle_beta   90.00
_cell.angle_gamma   90.00
#
_symmetry.space_group_name_H-M   'P 1'
#
loop_
_entity.id
_entity.type
_entity.pdbx_description
1 polymer ?
#
loop_
_entity_poly.entity_id
_entity_poly.type
_entity_poly.pdbx_seq_one_letter_code
_entity_poly.pdbx_strand_id
1 'polypeptide(L)'
;MPITNFLSSTRVFDEFDSMSPAQRRHAKTYATGLVAASNKTVAGIAREVLPANSKRAINKFLTEYDGDEQQFNHELLEELQKHGETRWLTDGYIILDDTITQKTGNEVPGVGRFYHHAEDDIV
;
A
#
# COMPACT_ATOMS: atom_id res chain seq x y z
N MET A 1 22.21 -3.11 -0.72
CA MET A 1 22.54 -3.03 0.72
C MET A 1 21.28 -3.24 1.52
N PRO A 2 21.31 -3.93 2.68
CA PRO A 2 20.11 -4.10 3.50
C PRO A 2 19.65 -2.75 4.06
N ILE A 3 18.34 -2.51 4.01
CA ILE A 3 17.65 -1.40 4.65
C ILE A 3 17.42 -1.81 6.11
N THR A 4 18.22 -1.21 6.99
CA THR A 4 18.29 -1.60 8.41
C THR A 4 17.29 -0.86 9.29
N ASN A 5 16.60 0.14 8.76
CA ASN A 5 15.59 0.92 9.47
C ASN A 5 14.42 1.21 8.54
N PHE A 6 13.22 1.37 9.12
CA PHE A 6 12.08 1.88 8.38
C PHE A 6 12.28 3.35 7.99
N LEU A 7 11.68 3.76 6.88
CA LEU A 7 11.63 5.18 6.51
C LEU A 7 10.86 5.97 7.57
N SER A 8 11.32 7.18 7.87
CA SER A 8 10.65 8.07 8.84
C SER A 8 9.20 8.35 8.45
N SER A 9 8.89 8.41 7.15
CA SER A 9 7.53 8.57 6.62
C SER A 9 6.58 7.44 6.98
N THR A 10 7.08 6.28 7.40
CA THR A 10 6.23 5.14 7.81
C THR A 10 5.84 5.17 9.29
N ARG A 11 6.29 6.18 10.05
CA ARG A 11 5.95 6.34 11.48
C ARG A 11 4.45 6.55 11.71
N VAL A 12 3.76 7.14 10.74
CA VAL A 12 2.29 7.29 10.76
C VAL A 12 1.56 6.00 11.14
N PHE A 13 2.03 4.85 10.65
CA PHE A 13 1.39 3.57 10.94
C PHE A 13 1.46 3.15 12.41
N ASP A 14 2.30 3.78 13.24
CA ASP A 14 2.30 3.52 14.68
C ASP A 14 1.04 4.02 15.37
N GLU A 15 0.35 5.00 14.78
CA GLU A 15 -0.84 5.65 15.35
C GLU A 15 -2.15 5.01 14.88
N PHE A 16 -2.09 4.06 13.94
CA PHE A 16 -3.27 3.50 13.26
C PHE A 16 -3.89 2.34 14.05
N ASP A 17 -5.06 2.58 14.65
CA ASP A 17 -5.79 1.60 15.46
C ASP A 17 -6.46 0.52 14.61
N SER A 18 -6.67 0.77 13.32
CA SER A 18 -7.02 -0.24 12.30
C SER A 18 -6.07 -1.44 12.21
N MET A 19 -4.87 -1.36 12.78
CA MET A 19 -3.84 -2.39 12.67
C MET A 19 -3.29 -2.85 14.02
N SER A 20 -3.15 -4.16 14.18
CA SER A 20 -2.36 -4.76 15.27
C SER A 20 -0.87 -4.39 15.17
N PRO A 21 -0.09 -4.49 16.27
CA PRO A 21 1.35 -4.20 16.23
C PRO A 21 2.14 -4.99 15.18
N ALA A 22 1.74 -6.24 14.92
CA ALA A 22 2.34 -7.06 13.86
C ALA A 22 2.01 -6.52 12.46
N GLN A 23 0.75 -6.13 12.22
CA GLN A 23 0.32 -5.52 10.96
C GLN A 23 1.02 -4.16 10.74
N ARG A 24 1.10 -3.29 11.76
CA ARG A 24 1.84 -2.01 11.67
C ARG A 24 3.29 -2.24 11.21
N ARG A 25 3.96 -3.26 11.76
CA ARG A 25 5.33 -3.62 11.36
C ARG A 25 5.40 -4.13 9.90
N HIS A 26 4.41 -4.89 9.44
CA HIS A 26 4.35 -5.36 8.06
C HIS A 26 4.03 -4.22 7.07
N ALA A 27 3.11 -3.33 7.41
CA ALA A 27 2.82 -2.11 6.65
C ALA A 27 4.08 -1.25 6.47
N LYS A 28 4.83 -1.00 7.56
CA LYS A 28 6.12 -0.30 7.53
C LYS A 28 7.16 -0.99 6.65
N THR A 29 7.27 -2.32 6.75
CA THR A 29 8.20 -3.11 5.94
C THR A 29 7.87 -2.99 4.46
N TYR A 30 6.58 -3.14 4.12
CA TYR A 30 6.10 -3.08 2.76
C TYR A 30 6.26 -1.68 2.16
N ALA A 31 5.79 -0.63 2.84
CA ALA A 31 5.92 0.76 2.40
C ALA A 31 7.38 1.19 2.24
N THR A 32 8.26 0.83 3.20
CA THR A 32 9.70 1.06 3.09
C THR A 32 10.28 0.35 1.87
N GLY A 33 9.86 -0.89 1.61
CA GLY A 33 10.30 -1.65 0.43
C GLY A 33 9.84 -1.04 -0.89
N LEU A 34 8.58 -0.62 -0.97
CA LEU A 34 8.03 0.06 -2.15
C LEU A 34 8.85 1.30 -2.52
N VAL A 35 9.29 2.07 -1.54
CA VAL A 35 10.10 3.27 -1.79
C VAL A 35 11.57 2.92 -2.03
N ALA A 36 12.21 2.18 -1.13
CA ALA A 36 13.67 2.10 -1.06
C ALA A 36 14.29 0.78 -1.57
N ALA A 37 13.56 -0.34 -1.65
CA ALA A 37 14.16 -1.61 -2.07
C ALA A 37 14.47 -1.60 -3.58
N SER A 38 15.56 -2.22 -4.00
CA SER A 38 15.90 -2.37 -5.42
C SER A 38 14.98 -3.34 -6.14
N ASN A 39 14.48 -4.37 -5.44
CA ASN A 39 13.50 -5.32 -5.93
C ASN A 39 12.17 -5.17 -5.18
N LYS A 40 11.12 -4.69 -5.88
CA LYS A 40 9.80 -4.41 -5.31
C LYS A 40 8.89 -5.63 -5.14
N THR A 41 9.34 -6.81 -5.53
CA THR A 41 8.59 -8.05 -5.25
C THR A 41 8.55 -8.31 -3.75
N VAL A 42 7.53 -9.01 -3.26
CA VAL A 42 7.43 -9.41 -1.84
C VAL A 42 8.69 -10.13 -1.35
N ALA A 43 9.30 -10.97 -2.20
CA ALA A 43 10.55 -11.66 -1.89
C ALA A 43 11.74 -10.70 -1.83
N GLY A 44 11.84 -9.76 -2.76
CA GLY A 44 12.87 -8.72 -2.79
C GLY A 44 12.80 -7.83 -1.55
N ILE A 45 11.62 -7.30 -1.25
CA ILE A 45 11.37 -6.46 -0.07
C ILE A 45 11.71 -7.22 1.21
N ALA A 46 11.26 -8.48 1.37
CA ALA A 46 11.58 -9.27 2.56
C ALA A 46 13.08 -9.52 2.75
N ARG A 47 13.84 -9.59 1.65
CA ARG A 47 15.29 -9.78 1.67
C ARG A 47 16.04 -8.49 1.98
N GLU A 48 15.51 -7.36 1.52
CA GLU A 48 16.18 -6.06 1.60
C GLU A 48 15.79 -5.25 2.84
N VAL A 49 14.56 -5.33 3.31
CA VAL A 49 14.04 -4.53 4.43
C VAL A 49 13.98 -5.38 5.69
N LEU A 50 14.80 -5.04 6.69
CA LEU A 50 14.90 -5.76 7.98
C LEU A 50 14.98 -7.30 7.79
N PRO A 51 16.11 -7.84 7.27
CA PRO A 51 16.24 -9.20 6.73
C PRO A 51 15.95 -10.39 7.67
N ALA A 52 15.53 -10.15 8.91
CA ALA A 52 15.05 -11.17 9.84
C ALA A 52 13.57 -11.56 9.62
N ASN A 53 12.87 -10.90 8.68
CA ASN A 53 11.44 -11.08 8.44
C ASN A 53 11.15 -12.03 7.28
N SER A 54 10.26 -13.01 7.50
CA SER A 54 9.94 -14.00 6.46
C SER A 54 9.10 -13.41 5.33
N LYS A 55 9.43 -13.76 4.07
CA LYS A 55 8.61 -13.49 2.86
C LYS A 55 7.14 -13.87 3.08
N ARG A 56 6.90 -15.00 3.75
CA ARG A 56 5.55 -15.51 4.05
C ARG A 56 4.74 -14.52 4.88
N ALA A 57 5.35 -13.82 5.83
CA ALA A 57 4.64 -12.88 6.69
C ALA A 57 4.14 -11.65 5.92
N ILE A 58 4.97 -11.10 5.00
CA ILE A 58 4.54 -9.98 4.15
C ILE A 58 3.47 -10.45 3.17
N ASN A 59 3.62 -11.63 2.56
CA ASN A 59 2.59 -12.15 1.66
C ASN A 59 1.25 -12.33 2.38
N LYS A 60 1.27 -12.93 3.56
CA LYS A 60 0.09 -13.09 4.40
C LYS A 60 -0.56 -11.75 4.73
N PHE A 61 0.25 -10.76 5.14
CA PHE A 61 -0.20 -9.39 5.39
C PHE A 61 -1.00 -8.81 4.22
N LEU A 62 -0.55 -9.02 2.98
CA LEU A 62 -1.19 -8.46 1.79
C LEU A 62 -2.42 -9.25 1.30
N THR A 63 -2.53 -10.54 1.61
CA THR A 63 -3.54 -11.41 0.96
C THR A 63 -4.53 -12.08 1.91
N GLU A 64 -4.22 -12.21 3.19
CA GLU A 64 -4.99 -13.05 4.13
C GLU A 64 -5.46 -12.30 5.39
N TYR A 65 -4.98 -11.09 5.65
CA TYR A 65 -5.46 -10.32 6.79
C TYR A 65 -6.76 -9.60 6.45
N ASP A 66 -7.78 -9.82 7.25
CA ASP A 66 -9.09 -9.17 7.18
C ASP A 66 -9.03 -7.81 7.89
N GLY A 67 -8.28 -6.87 7.29
CA GLY A 67 -8.13 -5.52 7.83
C GLY A 67 -9.37 -4.67 7.58
N ASP A 68 -9.65 -3.73 8.49
CA ASP A 68 -10.69 -2.72 8.27
C ASP A 68 -10.15 -1.63 7.33
N GLU A 69 -10.32 -1.84 6.03
CA GLU A 69 -9.85 -0.92 4.98
C GLU A 69 -10.49 0.47 5.09
N GLN A 70 -11.75 0.54 5.55
CA GLN A 70 -12.45 1.82 5.70
C GLN A 70 -11.85 2.61 6.87
N GLN A 71 -11.64 1.96 8.01
CA GLN A 71 -10.99 2.59 9.17
C GLN A 71 -9.56 2.99 8.85
N PHE A 72 -8.79 2.14 8.16
CA PHE A 72 -7.44 2.48 7.70
C PHE A 72 -7.43 3.74 6.81
N ASN A 73 -8.34 3.81 5.84
CA ASN A 73 -8.44 4.98 4.96
C ASN A 73 -8.89 6.23 5.72
N HIS A 74 -9.78 6.08 6.70
CA HIS A 74 -10.19 7.18 7.58
C HIS A 74 -9.02 7.74 8.39
N GLU A 75 -8.26 6.88 9.07
CA GLU A 75 -7.06 7.25 9.84
C GLU A 75 -6.00 7.92 8.94
N LEU A 76 -5.83 7.43 7.71
CA LEU A 76 -4.92 8.05 6.74
C LEU A 76 -5.38 9.45 6.32
N LEU A 77 -6.68 9.64 6.07
CA LEU A 77 -7.21 10.96 5.75
C LEU A 77 -7.06 11.93 6.92
N GLU A 78 -7.30 11.48 8.16
CA GLU A 78 -7.07 12.27 9.38
C GLU A 78 -5.61 12.67 9.54
N GLU A 79 -4.65 11.77 9.30
CA GLU A 79 -3.23 12.12 9.29
C GLU A 79 -2.93 13.22 8.27
N LEU A 80 -3.43 13.08 7.04
CA LEU A 80 -3.23 14.08 5.99
C LEU A 80 -3.82 15.45 6.38
N GLN A 81 -4.83 15.51 7.26
CA GLN A 81 -5.36 16.77 7.77
C GLN A 81 -4.42 17.50 8.75
N LYS A 82 -3.44 16.79 9.34
CA LYS A 82 -2.45 17.39 10.26
C LYS A 82 -1.40 18.25 9.53
N HIS A 83 -1.24 18.06 8.23
CA HIS A 83 -0.23 18.75 7.41
C HIS A 83 -0.85 19.84 6.54
N GLY A 84 -0.26 21.04 6.56
CA GLY A 84 -0.78 22.20 5.84
C GLY A 84 -0.87 22.00 4.32
N GLU A 85 0.01 21.18 3.74
CA GLU A 85 0.04 20.90 2.30
C GLU A 85 -1.08 19.96 1.82
N THR A 86 -1.64 19.15 2.72
CA THR A 86 -2.63 18.11 2.39
C THR A 86 -3.97 18.28 3.10
N ARG A 87 -4.03 19.20 4.07
CA ARG A 87 -5.28 19.54 4.77
C ARG A 87 -6.30 20.13 3.80
N TRP A 88 -7.56 19.78 4.00
CA TRP A 88 -8.68 20.33 3.25
C TRP A 88 -8.72 21.85 3.37
N LEU A 89 -8.98 22.48 2.24
CA LEU A 89 -9.19 23.91 2.11
C LEU A 89 -10.59 24.13 1.54
N THR A 90 -11.19 25.27 1.88
CA THR A 90 -12.45 25.70 1.29
C THR A 90 -12.33 26.04 -0.20
N ASP A 91 -11.10 26.21 -0.66
CA ASP A 91 -10.71 26.67 -1.98
C ASP A 91 -9.59 25.76 -2.49
N GLY A 92 -9.82 25.15 -3.65
CA GLY A 92 -8.93 24.14 -4.23
C GLY A 92 -9.61 23.35 -5.33
N TYR A 93 -8.88 22.38 -5.89
CA TYR A 93 -9.38 21.49 -6.93
C TYR A 93 -9.40 20.06 -6.40
N ILE A 94 -10.52 19.36 -6.58
CA ILE A 94 -10.60 17.92 -6.38
C ILE A 94 -10.32 17.27 -7.73
N ILE A 95 -9.17 16.60 -7.82
CA ILE A 95 -8.82 15.82 -9.02
C ILE A 95 -9.47 14.44 -8.86
N LEU A 96 -10.45 14.15 -9.71
CA LEU A 96 -11.02 12.82 -9.86
C LEU A 96 -10.44 12.22 -11.13
N ASP A 97 -9.70 11.12 -10.98
CA ASP A 97 -9.16 10.34 -12.07
C ASP A 97 -9.60 8.89 -11.89
N ASP A 98 -10.08 8.26 -12.95
CA ASP A 98 -10.32 6.83 -12.98
C ASP A 98 -9.14 6.19 -13.72
N THR A 99 -8.32 5.43 -12.99
CA THR A 99 -7.17 4.73 -13.56
C THR A 99 -7.46 3.23 -13.67
N ILE A 100 -7.51 2.70 -14.89
CA ILE A 100 -7.52 1.25 -15.12
C ILE A 100 -6.07 0.73 -15.08
N THR A 101 -5.76 -0.12 -14.11
CA THR A 101 -4.47 -0.82 -14.08
C THR A 101 -4.61 -2.22 -14.68
N GLN A 102 -4.24 -2.38 -15.95
CA GLN A 102 -4.30 -3.67 -16.63
C GLN A 102 -3.50 -4.73 -15.86
N LYS A 103 -4.09 -5.91 -15.68
CA LYS A 103 -3.43 -7.08 -15.09
C LYS A 103 -3.31 -8.15 -16.16
N THR A 104 -2.12 -8.72 -16.30
CA THR A 104 -1.87 -9.86 -17.18
C THR A 104 -1.66 -11.11 -16.34
N GLY A 105 -2.33 -12.20 -16.68
CA GLY A 105 -2.23 -13.49 -15.97
C GLY A 105 -3.58 -14.17 -15.85
N ASN A 106 -3.58 -15.50 -15.69
CA ASN A 106 -4.82 -16.30 -15.71
C ASN A 106 -5.55 -16.33 -14.36
N GLU A 107 -4.92 -15.87 -13.27
CA GLU A 107 -5.40 -16.06 -11.90
C GLU A 107 -5.14 -14.82 -11.05
N VAL A 108 -5.86 -13.73 -11.33
CA VAL A 108 -5.91 -12.57 -10.43
C VAL A 108 -7.32 -12.45 -9.85
N PRO A 109 -7.58 -13.05 -8.68
CA PRO A 109 -8.88 -13.00 -8.04
C PRO A 109 -9.35 -11.56 -7.80
N GLY A 110 -10.64 -11.30 -8.02
CA GLY A 110 -11.26 -10.00 -7.75
C GLY A 110 -10.96 -8.90 -8.78
N VAL A 111 -10.27 -9.19 -9.88
CA VAL A 111 -10.06 -8.20 -10.95
C VAL A 111 -11.34 -8.03 -11.76
N GLY A 112 -11.77 -6.78 -11.90
CA GLY A 112 -12.88 -6.41 -12.77
C GLY A 112 -12.52 -6.59 -14.25
N ARG A 113 -13.51 -6.93 -15.07
CA ARG A 113 -13.39 -6.96 -16.53
C ARG A 113 -13.94 -5.67 -17.10
N PHE A 114 -13.13 -4.96 -17.87
CA PHE A 114 -13.51 -3.66 -18.44
C PHE A 114 -13.42 -3.73 -19.95
N TYR A 115 -14.33 -3.05 -20.64
CA TYR A 115 -14.30 -3.01 -22.09
C TYR A 115 -13.33 -1.93 -22.58
N HIS A 116 -12.37 -2.32 -23.41
CA HIS A 116 -11.36 -1.45 -23.97
C HIS A 116 -11.82 -0.92 -25.34
N HIS A 117 -12.48 0.24 -25.32
CA HIS A 117 -13.05 0.87 -26.52
C HIS A 117 -12.05 1.14 -27.66
N ALA A 118 -10.76 1.26 -27.36
CA ALA A 118 -9.72 1.48 -28.37
C ALA A 118 -9.27 0.20 -29.09
N GLU A 119 -9.51 -0.98 -28.51
CA GLU A 119 -9.12 -2.28 -29.10
C GLU A 119 -10.33 -3.18 -29.43
N ASP A 120 -11.55 -2.74 -29.09
CA ASP A 120 -12.79 -3.52 -29.28
C ASP A 120 -12.73 -4.90 -28.60
N ASP A 121 -12.17 -4.94 -27.39
CA ASP A 121 -11.98 -6.17 -26.59
C ASP A 121 -12.20 -5.92 -25.08
N ILE A 122 -12.23 -6.99 -24.27
CA ILE A 122 -12.34 -6.95 -22.81
C ILE A 122 -10.96 -7.15 -22.18
N VAL A 123 -10.57 -6.24 -21.28
CA VAL A 123 -9.34 -6.29 -20.47
C VAL A 123 -9.63 -6.61 -19.01
#